data_AF-A0A8T6BLU1-F1
#
_entry.id   AF-A0A8T6BLU1-F1
#
_cell.length_a   1.000
_cell.length_b   1.000
_cell.length_c   1.000
_cell.angle_alpha   90.00
_cell.angle_beta   90.00
_cell.angle_gamma   90.00
#
_symmetry.space_group_name_H-M   'P 1'
#
loop_
_entity.id
_entity.type
_entity.pdbx_description
1 polymer ?
#
loop_
_entity_poly.entity_id
_entity_poly.type
_entity_poly.pdbx_seq_one_letter_code
_entity_poly.pdbx_strand_id
1 'polypeptide(L)'
;MSNAITMGIFWHLIGAASAACFYAPFKKVKKWSWETMWSVGGIVSWIILPWAISALLLPNFWAYYSSFSLSTLLPVFLFGAMWGIGNINYGLTMRYLGMSMGIGIAIGITLIVGTLMTPIINGNFDVLINTEGGRMTLLGVLVALIGVGIVTRAGQLKERKMGIKAEEFNLKKGLVLAVMCGIFSAGMSFAMNAAKPMHEAAAAL
;
A
#
# COMPACT_ATOMS: atom_id res chain seq x y z
N MET A 1 -5.14 10.86 -26.47
CA MET A 1 -4.78 10.84 -25.03
C MET A 1 -3.43 11.52 -24.88
N SER A 2 -3.23 12.39 -23.89
CA SER A 2 -1.92 13.04 -23.72
C SER A 2 -0.86 11.98 -23.39
N ASN A 3 0.39 12.18 -23.82
CA ASN A 3 1.49 11.26 -23.51
C ASN A 3 1.61 10.97 -22.01
N ALA A 4 1.30 11.96 -21.15
CA ALA A 4 1.29 11.81 -19.70
C ALA A 4 0.28 10.77 -19.20
N ILE A 5 -0.93 10.72 -19.78
CA ILE A 5 -1.95 9.74 -19.39
C ILE A 5 -1.51 8.33 -19.77
N THR A 6 -1.01 8.15 -21.00
CA THR A 6 -0.53 6.85 -21.47
C THR A 6 0.64 6.34 -20.63
N MET A 7 1.61 7.22 -20.31
CA MET A 7 2.72 6.89 -19.43
C MET A 7 2.26 6.59 -18.00
N GLY A 8 1.28 7.32 -17.49
CA GLY A 8 0.67 7.07 -16.18
C GLY A 8 0.06 5.67 -16.10
N ILE A 9 -0.74 5.28 -17.11
CA ILE A 9 -1.33 3.93 -17.20
C ILE A 9 -0.23 2.86 -17.29
N PHE A 10 0.78 3.09 -18.13
CA PHE A 10 1.88 2.15 -18.32
C PHE A 10 2.68 1.91 -17.03
N TRP A 11 3.07 2.97 -16.32
CA TRP A 11 3.78 2.85 -15.04
C TRP A 11 2.90 2.23 -13.95
N HIS A 12 1.61 2.54 -13.94
CA HIS A 12 0.67 1.92 -13.01
C HIS A 12 0.57 0.40 -13.25
N LEU A 13 0.55 -0.02 -14.52
CA LEU A 13 0.54 -1.44 -14.90
C LEU A 13 1.82 -2.15 -14.45
N ILE A 14 3.00 -1.55 -14.67
CA ILE A 14 4.28 -2.11 -14.21
C ILE A 14 4.30 -2.23 -12.69
N GLY A 15 3.88 -1.18 -11.98
CA GLY A 15 3.77 -1.20 -10.52
C GLY A 15 2.83 -2.29 -10.03
N ALA A 16 1.64 -2.40 -10.60
CA ALA A 16 0.65 -3.42 -10.25
C ALA A 16 1.14 -4.85 -10.54
N ALA A 17 1.79 -5.08 -11.68
CA ALA A 17 2.38 -6.38 -12.04
C ALA A 17 3.51 -6.74 -11.07
N SER A 18 4.36 -5.78 -10.71
CA SER A 18 5.44 -5.98 -9.74
C SER A 18 4.89 -6.31 -8.35
N ALA A 19 3.84 -5.59 -7.92
CA ALA A 19 3.12 -5.84 -6.67
C ALA A 19 2.33 -7.18 -6.68
N ALA A 20 1.90 -7.68 -7.83
CA ALA A 20 1.28 -9.00 -7.92
C ALA A 20 2.32 -10.12 -7.83
N CYS A 21 3.53 -9.89 -8.34
CA CYS A 21 4.56 -10.90 -8.49
C CYS A 21 5.60 -10.94 -7.36
N PHE A 22 5.75 -9.88 -6.55
CA PHE A 22 6.85 -9.80 -5.56
C PHE A 22 6.86 -10.96 -4.55
N TYR A 23 5.71 -11.57 -4.27
CA TYR A 23 5.61 -12.70 -3.34
C TYR A 23 5.96 -14.06 -3.97
N ALA A 24 5.94 -14.18 -5.30
CA ALA A 24 6.19 -15.45 -5.98
C ALA A 24 7.62 -15.99 -5.75
N PRO A 25 8.69 -15.16 -5.79
CA PRO A 25 10.05 -15.58 -5.47
C PRO A 25 10.22 -16.10 -4.04
N PHE A 26 9.49 -15.54 -3.05
CA PHE A 26 9.59 -15.98 -1.65
C PHE A 26 9.29 -17.47 -1.47
N LYS A 27 8.41 -18.05 -2.30
CA LYS A 27 8.12 -19.49 -2.27
C LYS A 27 9.33 -20.37 -2.64
N LYS A 28 10.35 -19.83 -3.29
CA LYS A 28 11.58 -20.55 -3.65
C LYS A 28 12.61 -20.55 -2.51
N VAL A 29 12.44 -19.71 -1.49
CA VAL A 29 13.31 -19.65 -0.31
C VAL A 29 12.87 -20.73 0.67
N LYS A 30 13.65 -21.81 0.80
CA LYS A 30 13.27 -22.99 1.62
C LYS A 30 13.92 -23.05 3.00
N LYS A 31 15.03 -22.33 3.21
CA LYS A 31 15.88 -22.49 4.41
C LYS A 31 15.75 -21.35 5.43
N TRP A 32 14.91 -20.37 5.17
CA TRP A 32 14.75 -19.20 6.03
C TRP A 32 13.42 -19.28 6.75
N SER A 33 13.40 -18.76 7.99
CA SER A 33 12.13 -18.52 8.66
C SER A 33 11.34 -17.45 7.91
N TRP A 34 10.03 -17.44 8.09
CA TRP A 34 9.14 -16.45 7.48
C TRP A 34 9.55 -15.02 7.90
N GLU A 35 9.90 -14.84 9.17
CA GLU A 35 10.35 -13.56 9.74
C GLU A 35 11.66 -13.10 9.10
N THR A 36 12.61 -14.01 8.90
CA THR A 36 13.91 -13.68 8.29
C THR A 36 13.72 -13.24 6.85
N MET A 37 12.90 -13.97 6.10
CA MET A 37 12.57 -13.68 4.71
C MET A 37 11.91 -12.30 4.55
N TRP A 38 10.92 -11.99 5.38
CA TRP A 38 10.27 -10.68 5.38
C TRP A 38 11.18 -9.56 5.88
N SER A 39 12.04 -9.82 6.87
CA SER A 39 12.97 -8.81 7.39
C SER A 39 14.00 -8.41 6.34
N VAL A 40 14.66 -9.38 5.70
CA VAL A 40 15.63 -9.10 4.64
C VAL A 40 14.94 -8.47 3.44
N GLY A 41 13.78 -9.01 3.01
CA GLY A 41 13.00 -8.43 1.92
C GLY A 41 12.61 -6.97 2.20
N GLY A 42 12.13 -6.68 3.41
CA GLY A 42 11.77 -5.33 3.83
C GLY A 42 12.95 -4.37 3.87
N ILE A 43 14.11 -4.78 4.41
CA ILE A 43 15.32 -3.96 4.43
C ILE A 43 15.76 -3.60 3.01
N VAL A 44 15.80 -4.59 2.10
CA VAL A 44 16.22 -4.34 0.72
C VAL A 44 15.19 -3.45 0.01
N SER A 45 13.90 -3.75 0.11
CA SER A 45 12.85 -3.06 -0.63
C SER A 45 12.50 -1.67 -0.10
N TRP A 46 12.61 -1.43 1.21
CA TRP A 46 12.16 -0.17 1.83
C TRP A 46 13.29 0.74 2.29
N ILE A 47 14.52 0.22 2.40
CA ILE A 47 15.68 1.02 2.82
C ILE A 47 16.71 1.09 1.70
N ILE A 48 17.27 -0.06 1.31
CA ILE A 48 18.42 -0.09 0.38
C ILE A 48 18.01 0.40 -1.01
N LEU A 49 16.94 -0.13 -1.60
CA LEU A 49 16.51 0.24 -2.95
C LEU A 49 16.11 1.72 -3.06
N PRO A 50 15.25 2.28 -2.19
CA PRO A 50 14.91 3.70 -2.25
C PRO A 50 16.13 4.63 -2.12
N TRP A 51 17.07 4.29 -1.23
CA TRP A 51 18.32 5.04 -1.09
C TRP A 51 19.20 4.94 -2.33
N ALA A 52 19.39 3.73 -2.87
CA ALA A 52 20.20 3.50 -4.06
C ALA A 52 19.62 4.22 -5.29
N ILE A 53 18.30 4.15 -5.49
CA ILE A 53 17.61 4.84 -6.57
C ILE A 53 17.73 6.36 -6.39
N SER A 54 17.52 6.87 -5.18
CA SER A 54 17.70 8.30 -4.89
C SER A 54 19.12 8.76 -5.18
N ALA A 55 20.14 7.98 -4.78
CA ALA A 55 21.54 8.32 -5.02
C ALA A 55 21.93 8.26 -6.51
N LEU A 56 21.27 7.40 -7.30
CA LEU A 56 21.49 7.29 -8.73
C LEU A 56 20.82 8.42 -9.52
N LEU A 57 19.61 8.83 -9.09
CA LEU A 57 18.79 9.80 -9.83
C LEU A 57 19.05 11.25 -9.41
N LEU A 58 19.44 11.50 -8.16
CA LEU A 58 19.70 12.86 -7.68
C LEU A 58 21.13 13.29 -8.00
N PRO A 59 21.34 14.50 -8.56
CA PRO A 59 22.68 15.01 -8.87
C PRO A 59 23.55 15.19 -7.62
N ASN A 60 22.97 15.55 -6.48
CA ASN A 60 23.67 15.62 -5.19
C ASN A 60 22.77 15.12 -4.06
N PHE A 61 22.86 13.82 -3.77
CA PHE A 61 22.06 13.13 -2.77
C PHE A 61 22.07 13.81 -1.39
N TRP A 62 23.26 14.14 -0.88
CA TRP A 62 23.39 14.71 0.46
C TRP A 62 22.85 16.13 0.56
N ALA A 63 23.12 16.96 -0.44
CA ALA A 63 22.61 18.34 -0.49
C ALA A 63 21.07 18.37 -0.62
N TYR A 64 20.49 17.43 -1.38
CA TYR A 64 19.04 17.33 -1.51
C TYR A 64 18.38 17.04 -0.17
N TYR A 65 18.79 15.98 0.53
CA TYR A 65 18.16 15.62 1.80
C TYR A 65 18.45 16.63 2.93
N SER A 66 19.61 17.31 2.91
CA SER A 66 19.93 18.35 3.88
C SER A 66 19.18 19.68 3.64
N SER A 67 18.56 19.85 2.47
CA SER A 67 17.76 21.05 2.16
C SER A 67 16.40 21.08 2.87
N PHE A 68 15.94 19.97 3.43
CA PHE A 68 14.64 19.88 4.10
C PHE A 68 14.75 20.05 5.61
N SER A 69 13.83 20.83 6.17
CA SER A 69 13.71 20.98 7.62
C SER A 69 13.01 19.76 8.26
N LEU A 70 13.14 19.63 9.58
CA LEU A 70 12.46 18.60 10.35
C LEU A 70 10.93 18.67 10.22
N SER A 71 10.35 19.85 10.00
CA SER A 71 8.90 20.01 9.80
C SER A 71 8.40 19.33 8.52
N THR A 72 9.25 19.17 7.50
CA THR A 72 8.92 18.44 6.26
C THR A 72 9.17 16.95 6.44
N LEU A 73 10.30 16.57 7.05
CA LEU A 73 10.72 15.18 7.17
C LEU A 73 9.94 14.39 8.23
N LEU A 74 9.59 15.03 9.35
CA LEU A 74 8.95 14.34 10.47
C LEU A 74 7.56 13.78 10.12
N PRO A 75 6.66 14.51 9.45
CA PRO A 75 5.38 13.94 9.00
C PRO A 75 5.55 12.76 8.04
N VAL A 76 6.48 12.86 7.08
CA VAL A 76 6.78 11.77 6.13
C VAL A 76 7.24 10.51 6.88
N PHE A 77 8.15 10.68 7.85
CA PHE A 77 8.62 9.59 8.70
C PHE A 77 7.49 8.98 9.54
N LEU A 78 6.69 9.80 10.23
CA LEU A 78 5.62 9.32 11.10
C LEU A 78 4.53 8.58 10.31
N PHE A 79 4.15 9.07 9.13
CA PHE A 79 3.20 8.38 8.26
C PHE A 79 3.80 7.09 7.65
N GLY A 80 5.11 7.07 7.38
CA GLY A 80 5.83 5.84 7.02
C GLY A 80 5.83 4.80 8.16
N ALA A 81 6.07 5.23 9.39
CA ALA A 81 5.99 4.37 10.57
C ALA A 81 4.56 3.85 10.80
N MET A 82 3.55 4.71 10.60
CA MET A 82 2.13 4.34 10.63
C MET A 82 1.84 3.23 9.61
N TRP A 83 2.35 3.34 8.38
CA TRP A 83 2.25 2.28 7.38
C TRP A 83 2.94 0.97 7.79
N GLY A 84 4.10 1.06 8.44
CA GLY A 84 4.81 -0.10 9.00
C GLY A 84 3.99 -0.87 10.03
N ILE A 85 3.27 -0.17 10.91
CA ILE A 85 2.31 -0.79 11.85
C ILE A 85 1.19 -1.51 11.09
N GLY A 86 0.72 -0.91 9.99
CA GLY A 86 -0.25 -1.53 9.09
C GLY A 86 0.22 -2.90 8.56
N ASN A 87 1.48 -3.00 8.14
CA ASN A 87 2.06 -4.27 7.65
C ASN A 87 2.14 -5.37 8.72
N ILE A 88 2.42 -5.00 9.97
CA ILE A 88 2.41 -5.97 11.09
C ILE A 88 0.98 -6.49 11.30
N ASN A 89 0.00 -5.58 11.33
CA ASN A 89 -1.41 -5.95 11.46
C ASN A 89 -1.88 -6.82 10.29
N TYR A 90 -1.41 -6.57 9.07
CA TYR A 90 -1.71 -7.38 7.89
C TYR A 90 -1.34 -8.85 8.08
N GLY A 91 -0.13 -9.13 8.59
CA GLY A 91 0.30 -10.49 8.90
C GLY A 91 -0.55 -11.15 9.99
N LEU A 92 -0.89 -10.41 11.05
CA LEU A 92 -1.77 -10.90 12.12
C LEU A 92 -3.19 -11.18 11.61
N THR A 93 -3.74 -10.33 10.73
CA THR A 93 -5.04 -10.56 10.09
C THR A 93 -5.07 -11.88 9.34
N MET A 94 -4.01 -12.23 8.61
CA MET A 94 -3.91 -13.51 7.89
C MET A 94 -3.89 -14.71 8.84
N ARG A 95 -3.23 -14.60 10.00
CA ARG A 95 -3.21 -15.64 11.05
C ARG A 95 -4.60 -15.93 11.61
N TYR A 96 -5.43 -14.89 11.80
CA TYR A 96 -6.78 -15.01 12.41
C TYR A 96 -7.91 -15.24 11.40
N LEU A 97 -7.82 -14.73 10.16
CA LEU A 97 -8.89 -14.82 9.16
C LEU A 97 -8.60 -15.83 8.04
N GLY A 98 -7.35 -16.27 7.90
CA GLY A 98 -6.88 -17.01 6.73
C GLY A 98 -6.50 -16.07 5.58
N MET A 99 -5.74 -16.58 4.62
CA MET A 99 -5.16 -15.74 3.56
C MET A 99 -6.23 -15.11 2.68
N SER A 100 -7.19 -15.88 2.17
CA SER A 100 -8.18 -15.34 1.22
C SER A 100 -9.06 -14.25 1.84
N MET A 101 -9.66 -14.51 3.00
CA MET A 101 -10.53 -13.55 3.68
C MET A 101 -9.75 -12.36 4.25
N GLY A 102 -8.58 -12.63 4.86
CA GLY A 102 -7.74 -11.60 5.44
C GLY A 102 -7.25 -10.58 4.41
N ILE A 103 -6.70 -11.06 3.29
CA ILE A 103 -6.23 -10.20 2.19
C ILE A 103 -7.38 -9.37 1.62
N GLY A 104 -8.52 -10.01 1.34
CA GLY A 104 -9.68 -9.36 0.76
C GLY A 104 -10.19 -8.18 1.58
N ILE A 105 -10.40 -8.41 2.89
CA ILE A 105 -10.92 -7.39 3.80
C ILE A 105 -9.89 -6.26 4.00
N ALA A 106 -8.62 -6.59 4.23
CA ALA A 106 -7.57 -5.59 4.43
C ALA A 106 -7.37 -4.70 3.20
N ILE A 107 -7.33 -5.28 2.00
CA ILE A 107 -7.21 -4.52 0.74
C ILE A 107 -8.45 -3.65 0.52
N GLY A 108 -9.66 -4.19 0.72
CA GLY A 108 -10.89 -3.42 0.55
C GLY A 108 -10.95 -2.19 1.46
N ILE A 109 -10.58 -2.34 2.73
CA ILE A 109 -10.53 -1.22 3.68
C ILE A 109 -9.44 -0.23 3.29
N THR A 110 -8.23 -0.71 2.96
CA THR A 110 -7.12 0.16 2.52
C THR A 110 -7.50 0.97 1.29
N LEU A 111 -8.20 0.37 0.33
CA LEU A 111 -8.67 1.04 -0.89
C LEU A 111 -9.62 2.19 -0.54
N ILE A 112 -10.61 1.95 0.31
CA ILE A 112 -11.59 2.96 0.71
C ILE A 112 -10.90 4.08 1.49
N VAL A 113 -10.17 3.72 2.55
CA VAL A 113 -9.53 4.69 3.44
C VAL A 113 -8.47 5.49 2.67
N GLY A 114 -7.60 4.82 1.91
CA GLY A 114 -6.54 5.47 1.15
C GLY A 114 -7.05 6.42 0.06
N THR A 115 -8.20 6.12 -0.56
CA THR A 115 -8.80 6.96 -1.60
C THR A 115 -9.58 8.13 -1.02
N LEU A 116 -10.36 7.90 0.05
CA LEU A 116 -11.28 8.91 0.58
C LEU A 116 -10.65 9.82 1.64
N MET A 117 -9.73 9.31 2.47
CA MET A 117 -9.22 10.09 3.61
C MET A 117 -8.37 11.28 3.18
N THR A 118 -7.50 11.12 2.18
CA THR A 118 -6.62 12.23 1.75
C THR A 118 -7.43 13.43 1.22
N PRO A 119 -8.44 13.26 0.33
CA PRO A 119 -9.35 14.34 -0.03
C PRO A 119 -10.13 14.94 1.14
N ILE A 120 -10.62 14.11 2.08
CA ILE A 120 -11.36 14.58 3.26
C ILE A 120 -10.48 15.47 4.14
N ILE A 121 -9.27 15.01 4.47
CA ILE A 121 -8.32 15.75 5.31
C ILE A 121 -7.91 17.07 4.65
N ASN A 122 -7.78 17.09 3.32
CA ASN A 122 -7.43 18.29 2.56
C ASN A 122 -8.63 19.22 2.28
N GLY A 123 -9.84 18.93 2.79
CA GLY A 123 -11.04 19.73 2.53
C GLY A 123 -11.58 19.64 1.10
N ASN A 124 -11.06 18.72 0.29
CA ASN A 124 -11.38 18.56 -1.14
C ASN A 124 -12.42 17.46 -1.38
N PHE A 125 -13.20 17.09 -0.37
CA PHE A 125 -14.23 16.06 -0.51
C PHE A 125 -15.34 16.48 -1.49
N ASP A 126 -15.68 17.77 -1.51
CA ASP A 126 -16.70 18.31 -2.43
C ASP A 126 -16.31 18.11 -3.90
N VAL A 127 -15.03 18.28 -4.22
CA VAL A 127 -14.47 18.02 -5.55
C VAL A 127 -14.69 16.57 -5.97
N LEU A 128 -14.58 15.62 -5.04
CA LEU A 128 -14.75 14.20 -5.33
C LEU A 128 -16.20 13.86 -5.71
N ILE A 129 -17.19 14.57 -5.17
CA ILE A 129 -18.61 14.30 -5.41
C ILE A 129 -19.15 15.13 -6.58
N ASN A 130 -18.71 16.38 -6.73
CA ASN A 130 -19.32 17.33 -7.65
C ASN A 130 -18.62 17.39 -9.01
N THR A 131 -17.38 16.93 -9.13
CA THR A 131 -16.69 16.88 -10.42
C THR A 131 -16.89 15.55 -11.13
N GLU A 132 -16.90 15.60 -12.46
CA GLU A 132 -16.97 14.39 -13.29
C GLU A 132 -15.78 13.44 -13.03
N GLY A 133 -14.57 14.00 -12.91
CA GLY A 133 -13.37 13.23 -12.55
C GLY A 133 -13.49 12.54 -11.19
N GLY A 134 -14.00 13.25 -10.18
CA GLY A 134 -14.21 12.70 -8.85
C GLY A 134 -15.24 11.55 -8.83
N ARG A 135 -16.37 11.72 -9.54
CA ARG A 135 -17.39 10.68 -9.70
C ARG A 135 -16.84 9.44 -10.40
N MET A 136 -16.01 9.62 -11.42
CA MET A 136 -15.32 8.52 -12.10
C MET A 136 -14.34 7.79 -11.16
N THR A 137 -13.63 8.50 -10.30
CA THR A 137 -12.80 7.87 -9.24
C THR A 137 -13.65 7.04 -8.28
N LEU A 138 -14.78 7.57 -7.80
CA LEU A 138 -15.69 6.85 -6.90
C LEU A 138 -16.27 5.60 -7.56
N LEU A 139 -16.66 5.68 -8.84
CA LEU A 139 -17.10 4.54 -9.62
C LEU A 139 -15.99 3.48 -9.74
N GLY A 140 -14.75 3.90 -9.98
CA GLY A 140 -13.58 3.02 -10.01
C GLY A 140 -13.38 2.28 -8.68
N VAL A 141 -13.50 2.98 -7.55
CA VAL A 141 -13.46 2.37 -6.21
C VAL A 141 -14.56 1.33 -6.05
N LEU A 142 -15.80 1.64 -6.45
CA LEU A 142 -16.92 0.70 -6.36
C LEU A 142 -16.67 -0.58 -7.18
N VAL A 143 -16.22 -0.42 -8.43
CA VAL A 143 -15.88 -1.56 -9.31
C VAL A 143 -14.75 -2.40 -8.71
N ALA A 144 -13.72 -1.75 -8.16
CA ALA A 144 -12.62 -2.45 -7.51
C ALA A 144 -13.07 -3.23 -6.27
N LEU A 145 -13.97 -2.66 -5.44
CA LEU A 145 -14.54 -3.36 -4.27
C LEU A 145 -15.34 -4.60 -4.67
N ILE A 146 -16.12 -4.53 -5.76
CA ILE A 146 -16.82 -5.69 -6.32
C ILE A 146 -15.81 -6.76 -6.74
N GLY A 147 -14.75 -6.37 -7.45
CA GLY A 147 -13.67 -7.27 -7.85
C GLY A 147 -12.99 -7.96 -6.66
N VAL A 148 -12.64 -7.19 -5.62
CA VAL A 148 -12.10 -7.72 -4.36
C VAL A 148 -13.06 -8.73 -3.73
N GLY A 149 -14.36 -8.44 -3.68
CA GLY A 149 -15.37 -9.36 -3.15
C GLY A 149 -15.43 -10.68 -3.92
N ILE A 150 -15.42 -10.63 -5.26
CA ILE A 150 -15.43 -11.82 -6.12
C ILE A 150 -14.18 -12.68 -5.90
N VAL A 151 -12.99 -12.08 -5.95
CA VAL A 151 -11.71 -12.79 -5.80
C VAL A 151 -11.57 -13.36 -4.39
N THR A 152 -12.01 -12.63 -3.36
CA THR A 152 -12.02 -13.09 -1.97
C THR A 152 -12.89 -14.34 -1.82
N ARG A 153 -14.10 -14.32 -2.38
CA ARG A 153 -15.01 -15.48 -2.36
C ARG A 153 -14.41 -16.67 -3.11
N ALA A 154 -13.82 -16.45 -4.28
CA ALA A 154 -13.16 -17.50 -5.04
C ALA A 154 -11.98 -18.13 -4.26
N GLY A 155 -11.18 -17.29 -3.60
CA GLY A 155 -10.09 -17.72 -2.72
C GLY A 155 -10.58 -18.57 -1.55
N GLN A 156 -11.64 -18.12 -0.85
CA GLN A 156 -12.25 -18.87 0.25
C GLN A 156 -12.78 -20.25 -0.21
N LEU A 157 -13.43 -20.31 -1.38
CA LEU A 157 -13.90 -21.57 -1.95
C LEU A 157 -12.74 -22.53 -2.26
N LYS A 158 -11.64 -22.01 -2.78
CA LYS A 158 -10.41 -22.78 -3.04
C LYS A 158 -9.79 -23.29 -1.74
N GLU A 159 -9.59 -22.43 -0.74
CA GLU A 159 -9.03 -22.81 0.57
C GLU A 159 -9.88 -23.89 1.23
N ARG A 160 -11.21 -23.73 1.19
CA ARG A 160 -12.16 -24.72 1.72
C ARG A 160 -12.05 -26.07 1.01
N LYS A 161 -11.92 -26.09 -0.32
CA LYS A 161 -11.72 -27.33 -1.10
C LYS A 161 -10.37 -27.99 -0.80
N MET A 162 -9.33 -27.21 -0.55
CA MET A 162 -7.99 -27.71 -0.23
C MET A 162 -7.80 -28.06 1.25
N GLY A 163 -8.82 -27.85 2.10
CA GLY A 163 -8.73 -28.07 3.54
C GLY A 163 -7.79 -27.10 4.27
N ILE A 164 -7.40 -25.99 3.64
CA ILE A 164 -6.55 -24.96 4.25
C ILE A 164 -7.41 -24.19 5.25
N LYS A 165 -6.94 -24.10 6.50
CA LYS A 165 -7.58 -23.34 7.57
C LYS A 165 -6.61 -22.29 8.11
N ALA A 166 -7.17 -21.22 8.67
CA ALA A 166 -6.38 -20.25 9.44
C ALA A 166 -5.78 -20.95 10.67
N GLU A 167 -4.55 -20.57 11.04
CA GLU A 167 -3.84 -21.17 12.17
C GLU A 167 -4.59 -20.97 13.49
N GLU A 168 -5.10 -19.76 13.72
CA GLU A 168 -5.78 -19.38 14.95
C GLU A 168 -7.11 -18.69 14.65
N PHE A 169 -8.01 -19.37 13.92
CA PHE A 169 -9.22 -18.70 13.42
C PHE A 169 -9.99 -17.94 14.52
N ASN A 170 -10.06 -16.61 14.38
CA ASN A 170 -10.84 -15.75 15.28
C ASN A 170 -11.39 -14.56 14.48
N LEU A 171 -12.68 -14.63 14.15
CA LEU A 171 -13.33 -13.63 13.32
C LEU A 171 -13.26 -12.22 13.92
N LYS A 172 -13.58 -12.07 15.21
CA LYS A 172 -13.61 -10.76 15.87
C LYS A 172 -12.22 -10.11 15.90
N LYS A 173 -11.21 -10.84 16.37
CA LYS A 173 -9.83 -10.34 16.41
C LYS A 173 -9.32 -10.01 15.01
N GLY A 174 -9.53 -10.93 14.07
CA GLY A 174 -9.08 -10.76 12.71
C GLY A 174 -9.74 -9.58 11.98
N LEU A 175 -11.03 -9.34 12.19
CA LEU A 175 -11.73 -8.17 11.63
C LEU A 175 -11.21 -6.85 12.21
N VAL A 176 -11.03 -6.77 13.54
CA VAL A 176 -10.46 -5.58 14.19
C VAL A 176 -9.06 -5.30 13.65
N LEU A 177 -8.22 -6.34 13.54
CA LEU A 177 -6.88 -6.23 12.96
C LEU A 177 -6.92 -5.82 11.49
N ALA A 178 -7.88 -6.32 10.70
CA ALA A 178 -8.04 -5.96 9.29
C ALA A 178 -8.44 -4.48 9.11
N VAL A 179 -9.32 -3.98 9.97
CA VAL A 179 -9.71 -2.56 10.00
C VAL A 179 -8.51 -1.69 10.38
N MET A 180 -7.80 -2.04 11.44
CA MET A 180 -6.59 -1.31 11.84
C MET A 180 -5.55 -1.37 10.72
N CYS A 181 -5.28 -2.54 10.14
CA CYS A 181 -4.40 -2.70 8.98
C CYS A 181 -4.77 -1.70 7.88
N GLY A 182 -6.04 -1.67 7.45
CA GLY A 182 -6.44 -0.79 6.36
C GLY A 182 -6.29 0.71 6.69
N ILE A 183 -6.57 1.10 7.93
CA ILE A 183 -6.40 2.49 8.38
C ILE A 183 -4.91 2.87 8.43
N PHE A 184 -4.09 2.05 9.08
CA PHE A 184 -2.66 2.32 9.23
C PHE A 184 -1.92 2.24 7.89
N SER A 185 -2.35 1.36 6.98
CA SER A 185 -1.80 1.26 5.62
C SER A 185 -2.09 2.50 4.75
N ALA A 186 -3.11 3.30 5.08
CA ALA A 186 -3.31 4.60 4.43
C ALA A 186 -2.18 5.61 4.71
N GLY A 187 -1.30 5.32 5.69
CA GLY A 187 -0.10 6.10 5.98
C GLY A 187 0.80 6.30 4.77
N MET A 188 0.85 5.35 3.84
CA MET A 188 1.58 5.53 2.57
C MET A 188 1.04 6.72 1.76
N SER A 189 -0.29 6.85 1.66
CA SER A 189 -0.95 7.96 0.94
C SER A 189 -0.69 9.30 1.62
N PHE A 190 -0.75 9.32 2.96
CA PHE A 190 -0.45 10.52 3.75
C PHE A 190 1.01 10.93 3.68
N ALA A 191 1.95 9.96 3.73
CA ALA A 191 3.37 10.20 3.56
C ALA A 191 3.68 10.81 2.20
N MET A 192 3.08 10.28 1.13
CA MET A 192 3.23 10.82 -0.23
C MET A 192 2.66 12.23 -0.37
N ASN A 193 1.53 12.53 0.29
CA ASN A 193 0.98 13.88 0.32
C ASN A 193 1.89 14.84 1.10
N ALA A 194 2.44 14.42 2.24
CA ALA A 194 3.38 15.20 3.04
C ALA A 194 4.73 15.41 2.34
N ALA A 195 5.15 14.48 1.49
CA ALA A 195 6.39 14.55 0.71
C ALA A 195 6.29 15.41 -0.56
N LYS A 196 5.15 16.05 -0.85
CA LYS A 196 4.98 16.93 -2.02
C LYS A 196 6.10 17.98 -2.19
N PRO A 197 6.53 18.71 -1.14
CA PRO A 197 7.63 19.67 -1.27
C PRO A 197 8.95 19.00 -1.71
N MET A 198 9.16 17.74 -1.32
CA MET A 198 10.32 16.97 -1.75
C MET A 198 10.22 16.62 -3.23
N HIS A 199 9.05 16.17 -3.71
CA HIS A 199 8.83 15.90 -5.13
C HIS A 199 9.04 17.13 -6.01
N GLU A 200 8.55 18.29 -5.58
CA GLU A 200 8.70 19.57 -6.28
C GLU A 200 10.17 19.99 -6.37
N ALA A 201 10.91 19.88 -5.25
CA ALA A 201 12.35 20.16 -5.22
C ALA A 201 13.13 19.21 -6.14
N ALA A 202 12.80 17.91 -6.17
CA ALA A 202 13.46 16.95 -7.04
C ALA A 202 13.16 17.21 -8.52
N ALA A 203 11.95 17.65 -8.86
CA ALA A 203 11.57 17.98 -10.24
C ALA A 203 12.24 19.27 -10.76
N ALA A 204 12.81 20.08 -9.87
CA ALA A 204 13.51 21.32 -10.20
C ALA A 204 15.03 21.16 -10.39
N LEU A 205 15.56 19.94 -10.19
CA LEU A 205 16.97 19.57 -10.41
C LEU A 205 17.22 19.13 -11.86
#